data_AF-Q4SNU8-F1
#
_entry.id   AF-Q4SNU8-F1
#
_cell.length_a   1.000
_cell.length_b   1.000
_cell.length_c   1.000
_cell.angle_alpha   90.00
_cell.angle_beta   90.00
_cell.angle_gamma   90.00
#
_symmetry.space_group_name_H-M   'P 1'
#
loop_
_entity.id
_entity.type
_entity.pdbx_description
1 polymer ?
#
loop_
_entity_poly.entity_id
_entity_poly.type
_entity_poly.pdbx_seq_one_letter_code
_entity_poly.pdbx_strand_id
1 'polypeptide(L)'
;MAGFGEVLSAIGEFGRFQKLTLFALCVPNIIVSFHFASVYFTQSDPERRCNTDWILRVEPNLTAEEQLNLTVPRGADGAPSRCRMYAPVDRDIQSIRRYGLNETAPCTDGWVYARTLYVATIVTDFDLVCDQANLLQVAQTVLMAGILFGCLLFGPFAESFGRKRATQIPVVLMFIFSGASGLSPNFYLYLASQFLVGIGYGGYRLNAVILATEWIGVSRRSWGSCVIQLCGALGQCVLAGTIYFIRNWRLAQLVTAALHAVIAIYIWCILESARWLLGRGKTGEAKRLITKVATINNCIIPEGFLEKIDGNEKERKEGAMALIRSPILRKNFLALGFAWFSLNLTYFGLSLNVANFGMSVFLTQLIFGLSEVPASHPQHPGCWRFWAGKVSADGCTASDRRPRPF
;
A
#
# COMPACT_ATOMS: atom_id res chain seq x y z
N MET A 1 21.51 -35.05 5.22
CA MET A 1 20.72 -33.90 5.69
C MET A 1 19.78 -33.51 4.57
N ALA A 2 18.50 -33.28 4.85
CA ALA A 2 17.55 -32.84 3.82
C ALA A 2 17.52 -31.31 3.77
N GLY A 3 17.76 -30.72 2.59
CA GLY A 3 17.61 -29.29 2.39
C GLY A 3 16.14 -28.87 2.56
N PHE A 4 15.86 -27.62 2.96
CA PHE A 4 14.48 -27.16 3.13
C PHE A 4 13.66 -27.24 1.82
N GLY A 5 14.31 -27.18 0.66
CA GLY A 5 13.69 -27.45 -0.64
C GLY A 5 13.12 -28.87 -0.75
N GLU A 6 13.85 -29.88 -0.29
CA GLU A 6 13.39 -31.27 -0.29
C GLU A 6 12.19 -31.47 0.65
N VAL A 7 12.17 -30.75 1.78
CA VAL A 7 11.04 -30.74 2.71
C VAL A 7 9.78 -30.21 2.03
N LEU A 8 9.89 -29.12 1.26
CA LEU A 8 8.77 -28.55 0.51
C LEU A 8 8.30 -29.49 -0.61
N SER A 9 9.21 -30.18 -1.30
CA SER A 9 8.85 -31.17 -2.32
C SER A 9 8.15 -32.39 -1.70
N ALA A 10 8.58 -32.85 -0.52
CA ALA A 10 7.97 -33.97 0.18
C ALA A 10 6.54 -33.69 0.69
N ILE A 11 6.23 -32.44 1.04
CA ILE A 11 4.87 -32.04 1.49
C ILE A 11 3.99 -31.49 0.35
N GLY A 12 4.45 -31.62 -0.89
CA GLY A 12 3.81 -31.05 -2.08
C GLY A 12 4.18 -29.58 -2.27
N GLU A 13 4.98 -29.30 -3.30
CA GLU A 13 5.56 -27.97 -3.59
C GLU A 13 4.52 -26.84 -3.68
N PHE A 14 3.29 -27.16 -4.09
CA PHE A 14 2.19 -26.21 -4.24
C PHE A 14 0.81 -26.86 -4.02
N GLY A 15 0.65 -27.51 -2.86
CA GLY A 15 -0.58 -28.19 -2.44
C GLY A 15 -1.73 -27.24 -2.04
N ARG A 16 -2.79 -27.81 -1.45
CA ARG A 16 -3.98 -27.07 -0.99
C ARG A 16 -3.63 -26.04 0.07
N PHE A 17 -2.75 -26.40 1.01
CA PHE A 17 -2.32 -25.51 2.08
C PHE A 17 -1.61 -24.26 1.54
N GLN A 18 -0.68 -24.42 0.60
CA GLN A 18 0.07 -23.31 0.00
C GLN A 18 -0.85 -22.38 -0.77
N LYS A 19 -1.81 -22.92 -1.53
CA LYS A 19 -2.83 -22.13 -2.24
C LYS A 19 -3.71 -21.33 -1.28
N LEU A 20 -4.18 -21.95 -0.21
CA LEU A 20 -5.02 -21.28 0.79
C LEU A 20 -4.24 -20.19 1.53
N THR A 21 -2.99 -20.45 1.89
CA THR A 21 -2.11 -19.48 2.57
C THR A 21 -1.80 -18.30 1.65
N LEU A 22 -1.49 -18.57 0.39
CA LEU A 22 -1.28 -17.54 -0.63
C LEU A 22 -2.53 -16.66 -0.77
N PHE A 23 -3.71 -17.27 -0.94
CA PHE A 23 -4.98 -16.54 -1.04
C PHE A 23 -5.25 -15.68 0.20
N ALA A 24 -5.05 -16.25 1.40
CA ALA A 24 -5.25 -15.53 2.67
C ALA A 24 -4.30 -14.32 2.82
N LEU A 25 -3.08 -14.39 2.27
CA LEU A 25 -2.10 -13.29 2.26
C LEU A 25 -2.31 -12.31 1.09
N CYS A 26 -3.00 -12.73 0.02
CA CYS A 26 -3.36 -11.86 -1.10
C CYS A 26 -4.49 -10.88 -0.75
N VAL A 27 -5.50 -11.33 0.00
CA VAL A 27 -6.67 -10.49 0.35
C VAL A 27 -6.27 -9.17 1.03
N PRO A 28 -5.35 -9.13 2.01
CA PRO A 28 -4.96 -7.86 2.60
C PRO A 28 -4.13 -7.01 1.65
N ASN A 29 -3.38 -7.59 0.70
CA ASN A 29 -2.68 -6.80 -0.30
C ASN A 29 -3.63 -6.04 -1.23
N ILE A 30 -4.84 -6.55 -1.49
CA ILE A 30 -5.89 -5.83 -2.23
C ILE A 30 -6.34 -4.60 -1.42
N ILE A 31 -6.56 -4.77 -0.11
CA ILE A 31 -7.11 -3.74 0.76
C ILE A 31 -6.05 -2.70 1.13
N VAL A 32 -4.79 -3.11 1.23
CA VAL A 32 -3.64 -2.26 1.52
C VAL A 32 -3.48 -1.13 0.48
N SER A 33 -3.87 -1.38 -0.77
CA SER A 33 -3.95 -0.34 -1.82
C SER A 33 -4.89 0.82 -1.45
N PHE A 34 -5.90 0.58 -0.61
CA PHE A 34 -6.87 1.62 -0.21
C PHE A 34 -6.26 2.67 0.72
N HIS A 35 -5.10 2.42 1.33
CA HIS A 35 -4.41 3.47 2.09
C HIS A 35 -3.92 4.61 1.19
N PHE A 36 -3.78 4.35 -0.12
CA PHE A 36 -3.51 5.38 -1.11
C PHE A 36 -4.76 6.17 -1.53
N ALA A 37 -5.96 5.78 -1.07
CA ALA A 37 -7.23 6.49 -1.37
C ALA A 37 -7.15 7.98 -1.07
N SER A 38 -6.59 8.32 0.09
CA SER A 38 -6.43 9.70 0.51
C SER A 38 -5.60 10.52 -0.47
N VAL A 39 -4.57 9.93 -1.08
CA VAL A 39 -3.74 10.60 -2.08
C VAL A 39 -4.58 10.98 -3.30
N TYR A 40 -5.51 10.13 -3.73
CA TYR A 40 -6.41 10.46 -4.84
C TYR A 40 -7.39 11.59 -4.48
N PHE A 41 -7.94 11.60 -3.26
CA PHE A 41 -8.77 12.72 -2.79
C PHE A 41 -7.98 14.04 -2.63
N THR A 42 -6.65 13.98 -2.44
CA THR A 42 -5.80 15.20 -2.42
C THR A 42 -5.52 15.76 -3.83
N GLN A 43 -5.57 14.92 -4.88
CA GLN A 43 -5.24 15.35 -6.24
C GLN A 43 -6.38 16.09 -6.94
N SER A 44 -7.61 16.04 -6.42
CA SER A 44 -8.69 16.88 -6.91
C SER A 44 -8.58 18.26 -6.29
N ASP A 45 -8.21 19.25 -7.09
CA ASP A 45 -8.19 20.66 -6.72
C ASP A 45 -9.57 21.29 -6.97
N PRO A 46 -10.43 21.45 -5.95
CA PRO A 46 -11.78 21.97 -6.17
C PRO A 46 -11.75 23.45 -6.57
N GLU A 47 -12.73 23.86 -7.38
CA GLU A 47 -13.03 25.28 -7.53
C GLU A 47 -13.40 25.88 -6.17
N ARG A 48 -12.82 27.02 -5.86
CA ARG A 48 -12.88 27.64 -4.54
C ARG A 48 -12.82 29.15 -4.64
N ARG A 49 -13.35 29.81 -3.61
CA ARG A 49 -13.24 31.25 -3.37
C ARG A 49 -13.12 31.51 -1.87
N CYS A 50 -12.62 32.68 -1.49
CA CYS A 50 -12.67 33.11 -0.09
C CYS A 50 -14.12 33.21 0.38
N ASN A 51 -14.36 32.90 1.65
CA ASN A 51 -15.57 33.36 2.30
C ASN A 51 -15.47 34.88 2.51
N THR A 52 -16.43 35.62 1.98
CA THR A 52 -16.49 37.09 2.04
C THR A 52 -17.75 37.60 2.71
N ASP A 53 -18.36 36.79 3.59
CA ASP A 53 -19.60 37.12 4.31
C ASP A 53 -19.47 38.35 5.22
N TRP A 54 -18.25 38.86 5.44
CA TRP A 54 -18.04 40.16 6.10
C TRP A 54 -18.85 41.28 5.42
N ILE A 55 -19.05 41.25 4.10
CA ILE A 55 -19.81 42.29 3.39
C ILE A 55 -21.30 42.23 3.69
N LEU A 56 -21.82 41.07 4.10
CA LEU A 56 -23.23 40.91 4.50
C LEU A 56 -23.55 41.63 5.81
N ARG A 57 -22.52 42.00 6.60
CA ARG A 57 -22.68 42.89 7.76
C ARG A 57 -22.98 44.33 7.35
N VAL A 58 -22.52 44.73 6.15
CA VAL A 58 -22.73 46.08 5.59
C VAL A 58 -24.05 46.13 4.83
N GLU A 59 -24.34 45.12 4.01
CA GLU A 59 -25.59 44.99 3.24
C GLU A 59 -26.09 43.54 3.28
N PRO A 60 -27.13 43.22 4.07
CA PRO A 60 -27.60 41.83 4.26
C PRO A 60 -28.26 41.22 3.00
N ASN A 61 -28.79 42.05 2.10
CA ASN A 61 -29.61 41.63 0.97
C ASN A 61 -28.82 41.60 -0.36
N LEU A 62 -27.52 41.26 -0.32
CA LEU A 62 -26.71 41.08 -1.52
C LEU A 62 -26.98 39.73 -2.17
N THR A 63 -27.02 39.70 -3.51
CA THR A 63 -26.99 38.44 -4.25
C THR A 63 -25.58 37.82 -4.21
N ALA A 64 -25.49 36.49 -4.35
CA ALA A 64 -24.20 35.80 -4.34
C ALA A 64 -23.24 36.26 -5.46
N GLU A 65 -23.79 36.66 -6.61
CA GLU A 65 -23.00 37.21 -7.73
C GLU A 65 -22.49 38.61 -7.43
N GLU A 66 -23.33 39.48 -6.86
CA GLU A 66 -22.91 40.82 -6.44
C GLU A 66 -21.87 40.75 -5.33
N GLN A 67 -22.07 39.89 -4.34
CA GLN A 67 -21.10 39.64 -3.28
C GLN A 67 -19.74 39.26 -3.89
N LEU A 68 -19.73 38.28 -4.80
CA LEU A 68 -18.50 37.85 -5.47
C LEU A 68 -17.82 38.99 -6.24
N ASN A 69 -18.59 39.77 -7.00
CA ASN A 69 -18.05 40.82 -7.85
C ASN A 69 -17.49 42.01 -7.06
N LEU A 70 -18.02 42.27 -5.86
CA LEU A 70 -17.55 43.34 -4.97
C LEU A 70 -16.37 42.93 -4.09
N THR A 71 -16.27 41.65 -3.73
CA THR A 71 -15.34 41.18 -2.68
C THR A 71 -14.19 40.33 -3.17
N VAL A 72 -14.26 39.77 -4.38
CA VAL A 72 -13.20 38.91 -4.93
C VAL A 72 -12.54 39.59 -6.14
N PRO A 73 -11.22 39.84 -6.10
CA PRO A 73 -10.50 40.41 -7.24
C PRO A 73 -10.51 39.43 -8.42
N ARG A 74 -10.55 39.95 -9.64
CA ARG A 74 -10.43 39.13 -10.86
C ARG A 74 -8.96 39.03 -11.31
N GLY A 75 -8.58 37.84 -11.76
CA GLY A 75 -7.27 37.57 -12.36
C GLY A 75 -7.13 38.19 -13.75
N ALA A 76 -5.94 38.06 -14.34
CA ALA A 76 -5.64 38.54 -15.69
C ALA A 76 -6.47 37.84 -16.79
N ASP A 77 -7.00 36.66 -16.48
CA ASP A 77 -7.91 35.84 -17.27
C ASP A 77 -9.39 36.24 -17.11
N GLY A 78 -9.70 37.22 -16.27
CA GLY A 78 -11.06 37.68 -15.98
C GLY A 78 -11.85 36.76 -15.02
N ALA A 79 -11.24 35.66 -14.57
CA ALA A 79 -11.81 34.74 -13.60
C ALA A 79 -11.65 35.28 -12.17
N PRO A 80 -12.57 34.96 -11.24
CA PRO A 80 -12.41 35.34 -9.84
C PRO A 80 -11.17 34.68 -9.23
N SER A 81 -10.42 35.44 -8.42
CA SER A 81 -9.23 34.93 -7.74
C SER A 81 -9.60 33.79 -6.80
N ARG A 82 -8.83 32.69 -6.89
CA ARG A 82 -9.06 31.47 -6.09
C ARG A 82 -8.46 31.53 -4.70
N CYS A 83 -7.65 32.54 -4.38
CA CYS A 83 -6.83 32.58 -3.15
C CYS A 83 -6.78 33.94 -2.45
N ARG A 84 -7.37 34.98 -3.04
CA ARG A 84 -7.35 36.34 -2.48
C ARG A 84 -8.75 36.92 -2.49
N MET A 85 -9.00 37.80 -1.53
CA MET A 85 -10.17 38.66 -1.46
C MET A 85 -9.75 40.11 -1.27
N TYR A 86 -10.67 41.04 -1.48
CA TYR A 86 -10.47 42.41 -1.01
C TYR A 86 -10.52 42.46 0.51
N ALA A 87 -9.66 43.29 1.10
CA ALA A 87 -9.60 43.47 2.54
C ALA A 87 -10.95 43.98 3.07
N PRO A 88 -11.44 43.46 4.21
CA PRO A 88 -12.65 43.97 4.84
C PRO A 88 -12.52 45.47 5.17
N VAL A 89 -13.56 46.25 4.86
CA VAL A 89 -13.60 47.69 5.14
C VAL A 89 -14.92 48.10 5.79
N ASP A 90 -14.86 49.05 6.71
CA ASP A 90 -16.04 49.68 7.33
C ASP A 90 -16.50 50.87 6.47
N ARG A 91 -16.94 50.62 5.24
CA ARG A 91 -17.51 51.63 4.34
C ARG A 91 -18.94 51.26 3.98
N ASP A 92 -19.74 52.26 3.65
CA ASP A 92 -21.09 52.05 3.14
C ASP A 92 -21.07 51.34 1.77
N ILE A 93 -22.13 50.57 1.47
CA ILE A 93 -22.21 49.79 0.24
C ILE A 93 -22.21 50.66 -1.03
N GLN A 94 -22.69 51.90 -0.95
CA GLN A 94 -22.72 52.82 -2.10
C GLN A 94 -21.30 53.29 -2.46
N SER A 95 -20.50 53.61 -1.45
CA SER A 95 -19.08 53.95 -1.60
C SER A 95 -18.28 52.77 -2.17
N ILE A 96 -18.53 51.55 -1.68
CA ILE A 96 -17.88 50.33 -2.22
C ILE A 96 -18.26 50.13 -3.70
N ARG A 97 -19.54 50.27 -4.06
CA ARG A 97 -20.00 50.17 -5.46
C ARG A 97 -19.40 51.25 -6.37
N ARG A 98 -19.20 52.46 -5.85
CA ARG A 98 -18.74 53.62 -6.63
C ARG A 98 -17.22 53.67 -6.81
N TYR A 99 -16.47 53.37 -5.76
CA TYR A 99 -15.01 53.52 -5.72
C TYR A 99 -14.27 52.19 -5.79
N GLY A 100 -14.96 51.07 -5.57
CA GLY A 100 -14.36 49.74 -5.52
C GLY A 100 -13.44 49.54 -4.31
N LEU A 101 -12.82 48.37 -4.27
CA LEU A 101 -11.80 48.00 -3.29
C LEU A 101 -10.48 47.77 -4.04
N ASN A 102 -9.37 48.25 -3.46
CA ASN A 102 -8.05 48.16 -4.09
C ASN A 102 -7.08 47.26 -3.31
N GLU A 103 -7.25 47.18 -1.99
CA GLU A 103 -6.35 46.43 -1.13
C GLU A 103 -6.79 44.96 -1.07
N THR A 104 -5.88 44.04 -1.34
CA THR A 104 -6.17 42.60 -1.38
C THR A 104 -5.49 41.87 -0.23
N ALA A 105 -6.22 41.02 0.45
CA ALA A 105 -5.78 40.20 1.57
C ALA A 105 -5.89 38.69 1.23
N PRO A 106 -5.12 37.82 1.92
CA PRO A 106 -5.41 36.39 1.93
C PRO A 106 -6.80 36.13 2.55
N CYS A 107 -7.42 34.99 2.24
CA CYS A 107 -8.70 34.64 2.82
C CYS A 107 -8.56 34.43 4.34
N THR A 108 -9.32 35.18 5.15
CA THR A 108 -9.27 35.12 6.62
C THR A 108 -10.45 34.37 7.23
N ASP A 109 -11.63 34.44 6.60
CA ASP A 109 -12.90 33.93 7.15
C ASP A 109 -13.28 32.55 6.60
N GLY A 110 -12.28 31.79 6.12
CA GLY A 110 -12.45 30.45 5.55
C GLY A 110 -12.73 30.45 4.05
N TRP A 111 -13.23 29.31 3.56
CA TRP A 111 -13.34 29.01 2.13
C TRP A 111 -14.74 28.53 1.73
N VAL A 112 -15.14 28.87 0.50
CA VAL A 112 -16.35 28.33 -0.13
C VAL A 112 -15.93 27.49 -1.34
N TYR A 113 -16.24 26.20 -1.28
CA TYR A 113 -15.90 25.21 -2.31
C TYR A 113 -17.09 24.88 -3.20
N ALA A 114 -16.87 24.78 -4.51
CA ALA A 114 -17.87 24.28 -5.44
C ALA A 114 -17.95 22.76 -5.34
N ARG A 115 -19.16 22.22 -5.13
CA ARG A 115 -19.40 20.78 -4.95
C ARG A 115 -19.68 20.09 -6.29
N THR A 116 -18.67 20.01 -7.16
CA THR A 116 -18.85 19.44 -8.51
C THR A 116 -18.59 17.93 -8.60
N LEU A 117 -17.61 17.40 -7.84
CA LEU A 117 -17.17 15.99 -7.95
C LEU A 117 -17.21 15.21 -6.64
N TYR A 118 -16.94 15.85 -5.50
CA TYR A 118 -16.85 15.20 -4.19
C TYR A 118 -17.74 15.89 -3.15
N VAL A 119 -18.24 15.12 -2.18
CA VAL A 119 -19.06 15.66 -1.08
C VAL A 119 -18.16 16.28 -0.01
N ALA A 120 -17.07 15.60 0.32
CA ALA A 120 -16.04 16.06 1.24
C ALA A 120 -14.70 15.44 0.83
N THR A 121 -13.65 16.26 0.79
CA THR A 121 -12.26 15.83 0.59
C THR A 121 -11.41 16.30 1.78
N ILE A 122 -10.23 15.71 1.91
CA ILE A 122 -9.26 16.15 2.92
C ILE A 122 -8.87 17.63 2.72
N VAL A 123 -8.90 18.11 1.47
CA VAL A 123 -8.62 19.50 1.11
C VAL A 123 -9.71 20.43 1.65
N THR A 124 -10.99 20.05 1.50
CA THR A 124 -12.12 20.86 1.95
C THR A 124 -12.37 20.78 3.45
N ASP A 125 -11.99 19.68 4.10
CA ASP A 125 -12.20 19.49 5.54
C ASP A 125 -11.15 20.20 6.40
N PHE A 126 -9.93 20.36 5.88
CA PHE A 126 -8.81 20.99 6.59
C PHE A 126 -8.32 22.28 5.92
N ASP A 127 -9.06 22.81 4.95
CA ASP A 127 -8.74 24.05 4.21
C ASP A 127 -7.31 24.09 3.64
N LEU A 128 -6.85 22.96 3.08
CA LEU A 128 -5.47 22.76 2.61
C LEU A 128 -5.25 23.35 1.21
N VAL A 129 -5.53 24.64 1.06
CA VAL A 129 -5.48 25.34 -0.23
C VAL A 129 -4.56 26.55 -0.17
N CYS A 130 -4.16 27.04 -1.35
CA CYS A 130 -3.31 28.22 -1.50
C CYS A 130 -2.01 28.08 -0.70
N ASP A 131 -1.77 28.90 0.32
CA ASP A 131 -0.55 28.86 1.13
C ASP A 131 -0.35 27.52 1.85
N GLN A 132 -1.44 26.78 2.11
CA GLN A 132 -1.42 25.47 2.77
C GLN A 132 -1.46 24.28 1.80
N ALA A 133 -1.42 24.51 0.49
CA ALA A 133 -1.49 23.44 -0.51
C ALA A 133 -0.29 22.47 -0.45
N ASN A 134 0.86 22.95 0.02
CA ASN A 134 2.06 22.12 0.22
C ASN A 134 1.86 21.01 1.27
N LEU A 135 0.95 21.18 2.23
CA LEU A 135 0.67 20.19 3.26
C LEU A 135 0.13 18.87 2.70
N LEU A 136 -0.51 18.91 1.53
CA LEU A 136 -0.96 17.69 0.83
C LEU A 136 0.24 16.82 0.42
N GLN A 137 1.31 17.43 -0.07
CA GLN A 137 2.56 16.74 -0.44
C GLN A 137 3.30 16.25 0.82
N VAL A 138 3.22 17.01 1.91
CA VAL A 138 3.76 16.58 3.22
C VAL A 138 3.04 15.32 3.69
N ALA A 139 1.70 15.25 3.62
CA ALA A 139 0.94 14.06 4.01
C ALA A 139 1.38 12.81 3.25
N GLN A 140 1.56 12.93 1.94
CA GLN A 140 2.06 11.83 1.11
C GLN A 140 3.48 11.42 1.49
N THR A 141 4.37 12.40 1.74
CA THR A 141 5.75 12.14 2.15
C THR A 141 5.81 11.45 3.52
N VAL A 142 4.93 11.83 4.44
CA VAL A 142 4.80 11.21 5.76
C VAL A 142 4.35 9.76 5.65
N LEU A 143 3.36 9.44 4.80
CA LEU A 143 2.95 8.06 4.54
C LEU A 143 4.12 7.23 3.98
N MET A 144 4.86 7.76 2.99
CA MET A 144 6.01 7.09 2.39
C MET A 144 7.16 6.87 3.38
N ALA A 145 7.45 7.87 4.22
CA ALA A 145 8.40 7.73 5.31
C ALA A 145 7.96 6.62 6.26
N GLY A 146 6.68 6.57 6.62
CA GLY A 146 6.11 5.48 7.41
C GLY A 146 6.38 4.10 6.78
N ILE A 147 6.16 3.94 5.47
CA ILE A 147 6.45 2.69 4.75
C ILE A 147 7.92 2.29 4.86
N LEU A 148 8.84 3.24 4.69
CA LEU A 148 10.28 3.00 4.85
C LEU A 148 10.61 2.51 6.28
N PHE A 149 10.13 3.22 7.29
CA PHE A 149 10.32 2.84 8.69
C PHE A 149 9.70 1.47 9.00
N GLY A 150 8.53 1.18 8.43
CA GLY A 150 7.87 -0.12 8.54
C GLY A 150 8.73 -1.26 8.02
N CYS A 151 9.29 -1.11 6.82
CA CYS A 151 10.20 -2.11 6.24
C CYS A 151 11.46 -2.32 7.09
N LEU A 152 12.06 -1.22 7.59
CA LEU A 152 13.28 -1.28 8.41
C LEU A 152 13.04 -1.88 9.80
N LEU A 153 11.87 -1.61 10.40
CA LEU A 153 11.50 -2.14 11.71
C LEU A 153 11.10 -3.61 11.63
N PHE A 154 10.20 -3.95 10.70
CA PHE A 154 9.61 -5.28 10.63
C PHE A 154 10.49 -6.32 9.94
N GLY A 155 11.55 -5.92 9.23
CA GLY A 155 12.55 -6.86 8.68
C GLY A 155 13.30 -7.64 9.79
N PRO A 156 14.10 -6.97 10.64
CA PRO A 156 14.78 -7.61 11.77
C PRO A 156 13.81 -8.22 12.79
N PHE A 157 12.64 -7.61 12.96
CA PHE A 157 11.59 -8.14 13.83
C PHE A 157 11.14 -9.53 13.38
N ALA A 158 10.93 -9.74 12.08
CA ALA A 158 10.53 -11.04 11.53
C ALA A 158 11.57 -12.13 11.77
N GLU A 159 12.86 -11.79 11.66
CA GLU A 159 13.96 -12.72 11.94
C GLU A 159 14.05 -13.13 13.42
N SER A 160 13.61 -12.24 14.31
CA SER A 160 13.77 -12.38 15.76
C SER A 160 12.54 -13.00 16.43
N PHE A 161 11.33 -12.54 16.05
CA PHE A 161 10.06 -12.89 16.70
C PHE A 161 9.16 -13.80 15.87
N GLY A 162 9.55 -14.11 14.63
CA GLY A 162 8.80 -14.99 13.72
C GLY A 162 8.08 -14.23 12.62
N ARG A 163 7.84 -14.92 11.50
CA ARG A 163 7.16 -14.34 10.32
C ARG A 163 5.70 -14.09 10.61
N LYS A 164 5.03 -15.03 11.30
CA LYS A 164 3.62 -14.92 11.64
C LYS A 164 3.33 -13.62 12.39
N ARG A 165 4.06 -13.35 13.47
CA ARG A 165 3.88 -12.13 14.28
C ARG A 165 4.23 -10.87 13.49
N ALA A 166 5.27 -10.94 12.68
CA ALA A 166 5.68 -9.83 11.80
C ALA A 166 4.68 -9.52 10.69
N THR A 167 3.78 -10.45 10.33
CA THR A 167 2.65 -10.20 9.42
C THR A 167 1.41 -9.72 10.19
N GLN A 168 1.15 -10.23 11.40
CA GLN A 168 -0.07 -9.94 12.16
C GLN A 168 -0.08 -8.55 12.79
N ILE A 169 1.01 -8.16 13.46
CA ILE A 169 1.09 -6.87 14.17
C ILE A 169 0.86 -5.68 13.21
N PRO A 170 1.48 -5.65 12.01
CA PRO A 170 1.22 -4.58 11.05
C PRO A 170 -0.24 -4.48 10.59
N VAL A 171 -0.96 -5.60 10.46
CA VAL A 171 -2.40 -5.59 10.10
C VAL A 171 -3.23 -4.90 11.18
N VAL A 172 -2.97 -5.24 12.45
CA VAL A 172 -3.65 -4.60 13.58
C VAL A 172 -3.33 -3.11 13.65
N LEU A 173 -2.06 -2.75 13.39
CA LEU A 173 -1.63 -1.36 13.33
C LEU A 173 -2.39 -0.58 12.24
N MET A 174 -2.49 -1.15 11.03
CA MET A 174 -3.27 -0.55 9.93
C MET A 174 -4.75 -0.39 10.29
N PHE A 175 -5.36 -1.38 10.93
CA PHE A 175 -6.76 -1.27 11.38
C PHE A 175 -6.98 -0.08 12.32
N ILE A 176 -6.20 0.00 13.40
CA ILE A 176 -6.36 1.04 14.44
C ILE A 176 -6.14 2.43 13.84
N PHE A 177 -5.04 2.62 13.10
CA PHE A 177 -4.66 3.94 12.60
C PHE A 177 -5.40 4.36 11.33
N SER A 178 -5.97 3.44 10.56
CA SER A 178 -6.92 3.77 9.48
C SER A 178 -8.24 4.30 10.07
N GLY A 179 -8.74 3.68 11.15
CA GLY A 179 -9.90 4.20 11.88
C GLY A 179 -9.63 5.58 12.48
N ALA A 180 -8.46 5.75 13.12
CA ALA A 180 -8.03 7.04 13.65
C ALA A 180 -7.89 8.13 12.56
N SER A 181 -7.42 7.75 11.36
CA SER A 181 -7.34 8.67 10.22
C SER A 181 -8.72 9.16 9.79
N GLY A 182 -9.72 8.29 9.70
CA GLY A 182 -11.09 8.68 9.33
C GLY A 182 -11.79 9.56 10.37
N LEU A 183 -11.51 9.33 11.65
CA LEU A 183 -12.08 10.09 12.78
C LEU A 183 -11.26 11.33 13.17
N SER A 184 -10.19 11.65 12.44
CA SER A 184 -9.27 12.72 12.80
C SER A 184 -9.96 14.11 12.77
N PRO A 185 -9.95 14.88 13.87
CA PRO A 185 -10.56 16.20 13.92
C PRO A 185 -9.61 17.29 13.40
N ASN A 186 -8.31 17.00 13.33
CA ASN A 186 -7.28 17.94 12.89
C ASN A 186 -6.28 17.25 11.95
N PHE A 187 -5.59 18.07 11.15
CA PHE A 187 -4.67 17.60 10.13
C PHE A 187 -3.41 16.93 10.73
N TYR A 188 -2.93 17.37 11.89
CA TYR A 188 -1.74 16.77 12.53
C TYR A 188 -1.98 15.36 13.05
N LEU A 189 -3.16 15.07 13.61
CA LEU A 189 -3.55 13.73 14.02
C LEU A 189 -3.73 12.83 12.79
N TYR A 190 -4.26 13.38 11.70
CA TYR A 190 -4.31 12.69 10.42
C TYR A 190 -2.89 12.32 9.94
N LEU A 191 -1.93 13.25 9.94
CA LEU A 191 -0.53 12.99 9.58
C LEU A 191 0.11 11.90 10.44
N ALA A 192 -0.03 11.99 11.77
CA ALA A 192 0.50 11.00 12.69
C ALA A 192 -0.11 9.61 12.45
N SER A 193 -1.42 9.56 12.18
CA SER A 193 -2.11 8.31 11.86
C SER A 193 -1.64 7.73 10.53
N GLN A 194 -1.45 8.57 9.49
CA GLN A 194 -0.91 8.14 8.19
C GLN A 194 0.51 7.60 8.29
N PHE A 195 1.37 8.21 9.12
CA PHE A 195 2.71 7.68 9.38
C PHE A 195 2.66 6.25 9.95
N LEU A 196 1.78 6.02 10.93
CA LEU A 196 1.63 4.73 11.60
C LEU A 196 0.95 3.68 10.69
N VAL A 197 -0.01 4.10 9.86
CA VAL A 197 -0.54 3.27 8.77
C VAL A 197 0.58 2.88 7.80
N GLY A 198 1.46 3.82 7.43
CA GLY A 198 2.63 3.56 6.58
C GLY A 198 3.55 2.50 7.18
N ILE A 199 3.85 2.58 8.48
CA ILE A 199 4.64 1.56 9.19
C ILE A 199 3.97 0.18 9.06
N GLY A 200 2.66 0.10 9.25
CA GLY A 200 1.89 -1.12 9.09
C GLY A 200 1.90 -1.64 7.65
N TYR A 201 1.75 -0.76 6.67
CA TYR A 201 1.79 -1.07 5.25
C TYR A 201 3.14 -1.72 4.88
N GLY A 202 4.25 -1.06 5.19
CA GLY A 202 5.59 -1.54 4.87
C GLY A 202 5.90 -2.87 5.54
N GLY A 203 5.56 -2.98 6.83
CA GLY A 203 5.76 -4.19 7.60
C GLY A 203 4.95 -5.38 7.09
N TYR A 204 3.67 -5.17 6.76
CA TYR A 204 2.82 -6.22 6.22
C TYR A 204 3.31 -6.69 4.84
N ARG A 205 3.50 -5.74 3.90
CA ARG A 205 3.85 -6.05 2.50
C ARG A 205 5.12 -6.89 2.41
N LEU A 206 6.16 -6.50 3.15
CA LEU A 206 7.42 -7.22 3.19
C LEU A 206 7.25 -8.64 3.75
N ASN A 207 6.58 -8.78 4.89
CA ASN A 207 6.46 -10.07 5.57
C ASN A 207 5.47 -11.03 4.91
N ALA A 208 4.41 -10.52 4.27
CA ALA A 208 3.45 -11.35 3.54
C ALA A 208 4.11 -12.07 2.37
N VAL A 209 4.93 -11.38 1.58
CA VAL A 209 5.67 -12.00 0.46
C VAL A 209 6.68 -13.04 0.97
N ILE A 210 7.42 -12.72 2.03
CA ILE A 210 8.39 -13.67 2.63
C ILE A 210 7.67 -14.92 3.14
N LEU A 211 6.61 -14.76 3.93
CA LEU A 211 5.87 -15.89 4.49
C LEU A 211 5.25 -16.78 3.40
N ALA A 212 4.70 -16.19 2.34
CA ALA A 212 4.18 -16.95 1.21
C ALA A 212 5.28 -17.74 0.48
N THR A 213 6.40 -17.09 0.17
CA THR A 213 7.51 -17.70 -0.58
C THR A 213 8.28 -18.76 0.20
N GLU A 214 8.27 -18.71 1.54
CA GLU A 214 8.83 -19.74 2.41
C GLU A 214 7.99 -21.02 2.42
N TRP A 215 6.69 -20.95 2.15
CA TRP A 215 5.82 -22.12 2.06
C TRP A 215 5.70 -22.69 0.64
N ILE A 216 6.02 -21.90 -0.38
CA ILE A 216 5.95 -22.31 -1.79
C ILE A 216 7.29 -22.91 -2.24
N GLY A 217 7.22 -24.06 -2.93
CA GLY A 217 8.37 -24.73 -3.53
C GLY A 217 9.09 -23.87 -4.56
N VAL A 218 10.38 -24.14 -4.79
CA VAL A 218 11.27 -23.33 -5.64
C VAL A 218 10.70 -23.15 -7.06
N SER A 219 10.06 -24.18 -7.61
CA SER A 219 9.46 -24.19 -8.95
C SER A 219 8.34 -23.15 -9.16
N ARG A 220 7.57 -22.84 -8.11
CA ARG A 220 6.39 -21.95 -8.15
C ARG A 220 6.57 -20.68 -7.32
N ARG A 221 7.74 -20.48 -6.71
CA ARG A 221 7.99 -19.36 -5.80
C ARG A 221 7.82 -17.99 -6.47
N SER A 222 8.43 -17.80 -7.64
CA SER A 222 8.30 -16.55 -8.41
C SER A 222 6.85 -16.29 -8.80
N TRP A 223 6.12 -17.33 -9.22
CA TRP A 223 4.69 -17.24 -9.53
C TRP A 223 3.88 -16.75 -8.33
N GLY A 224 4.09 -17.31 -7.14
CA GLY A 224 3.39 -16.89 -5.92
C GLY A 224 3.67 -15.42 -5.56
N SER A 225 4.91 -14.97 -5.73
CA SER A 225 5.27 -13.56 -5.53
C SER A 225 4.57 -12.64 -6.55
N CYS A 226 4.49 -13.03 -7.83
CA CYS A 226 3.78 -12.26 -8.86
C CYS A 226 2.29 -12.14 -8.55
N VAL A 227 1.65 -13.22 -8.08
CA VAL A 227 0.22 -13.22 -7.72
C VAL A 227 -0.07 -12.24 -6.58
N ILE A 228 0.78 -12.18 -5.56
CA ILE A 228 0.62 -11.20 -4.46
C ILE A 228 0.70 -9.76 -4.97
N GLN A 229 1.65 -9.49 -5.88
CA GLN A 229 1.82 -8.16 -6.47
C GLN A 229 0.64 -7.79 -7.37
N LEU A 230 0.14 -8.75 -8.17
CA LEU A 230 -1.06 -8.58 -9.00
C LEU A 230 -2.29 -8.25 -8.15
N CYS A 231 -2.45 -8.86 -6.97
CA CYS A 231 -3.52 -8.51 -6.04
C CYS A 231 -3.43 -7.06 -5.56
N GLY A 232 -2.22 -6.51 -5.38
CA GLY A 232 -2.04 -5.08 -5.11
C GLY A 232 -2.57 -4.20 -6.25
N ALA A 233 -2.23 -4.54 -7.49
CA ALA A 233 -2.72 -3.85 -8.69
C ALA A 233 -4.24 -3.93 -8.84
N LEU A 234 -4.82 -5.11 -8.60
CA LEU A 234 -6.28 -5.27 -8.57
C LEU A 234 -6.92 -4.41 -7.48
N GLY A 235 -6.29 -4.34 -6.31
CA GLY A 235 -6.72 -3.44 -5.22
C GLY A 235 -6.76 -1.97 -5.63
N GLN A 236 -5.80 -1.52 -6.44
CA GLN A 236 -5.78 -0.17 -7.00
C GLN A 236 -6.98 0.09 -7.95
N CYS A 237 -7.33 -0.88 -8.80
CA CYS A 237 -8.52 -0.79 -9.65
C CYS A 237 -9.82 -0.73 -8.83
N VAL A 238 -9.95 -1.62 -7.83
CA VAL A 238 -11.14 -1.66 -6.96
C VAL A 238 -11.26 -0.37 -6.15
N LEU A 239 -10.13 0.19 -5.71
CA LEU A 239 -10.11 1.47 -5.02
C LEU A 239 -10.66 2.61 -5.90
N ALA A 240 -10.25 2.70 -7.16
CA ALA A 240 -10.77 3.72 -8.07
C ALA A 240 -12.30 3.66 -8.20
N GLY A 241 -12.85 2.45 -8.32
CA GLY A 241 -14.30 2.24 -8.27
C GLY A 241 -14.92 2.63 -6.93
N THR A 242 -14.28 2.27 -5.82
CA THR A 242 -14.76 2.59 -4.47
C THR A 242 -14.83 4.10 -4.24
N ILE A 243 -13.82 4.87 -4.66
CA ILE A 243 -13.79 6.33 -4.55
C ILE A 243 -14.90 6.97 -5.39
N TYR A 244 -15.18 6.41 -6.58
CA TYR A 244 -16.24 6.92 -7.45
C TYR A 244 -17.63 6.86 -6.78
N PHE A 245 -17.90 5.79 -6.01
CA PHE A 245 -19.13 5.62 -5.24
C PHE A 245 -19.09 6.35 -3.89
N ILE A 246 -18.00 6.20 -3.14
CA ILE A 246 -17.80 6.75 -1.79
C ILE A 246 -17.05 8.07 -1.94
N ARG A 247 -17.78 9.11 -2.32
CA ARG A 247 -17.26 10.48 -2.55
C ARG A 247 -17.00 11.28 -1.25
N ASN A 248 -16.74 10.57 -0.16
CA ASN A 248 -16.41 11.11 1.16
C ASN A 248 -15.18 10.38 1.70
N TRP A 249 -14.09 11.12 1.88
CA TRP A 249 -12.80 10.55 2.27
C TRP A 249 -12.81 9.93 3.69
N ARG A 250 -13.58 10.49 4.63
CA ARG A 250 -13.69 9.95 6.00
C ARG A 250 -14.38 8.61 5.99
N LEU A 251 -15.48 8.50 5.25
CA LEU A 251 -16.20 7.25 5.08
C LEU A 251 -15.33 6.20 4.38
N ALA A 252 -14.57 6.60 3.34
CA ALA A 252 -13.63 5.70 2.66
C ALA A 252 -12.55 5.15 3.61
N GLN A 253 -12.02 5.99 4.52
CA GLN A 253 -11.07 5.56 5.56
C GLN A 253 -11.72 4.59 6.56
N LEU A 254 -12.95 4.85 7.01
CA LEU A 254 -13.67 3.97 7.93
C LEU A 254 -14.03 2.61 7.30
N VAL A 255 -14.42 2.60 6.02
CA VAL A 255 -14.64 1.36 5.26
C VAL A 255 -13.33 0.59 5.13
N THR A 256 -12.22 1.29 4.85
CA THR A 256 -10.88 0.68 4.81
C THR A 256 -10.52 0.06 6.16
N ALA A 257 -10.78 0.76 7.27
CA ALA A 257 -10.56 0.24 8.62
C ALA A 257 -11.43 -1.00 8.88
N ALA A 258 -12.71 -0.98 8.52
CA ALA A 258 -13.61 -2.14 8.67
C ALA A 258 -13.11 -3.36 7.90
N LEU A 259 -12.61 -3.18 6.68
CA LEU A 259 -11.99 -4.26 5.90
C LEU A 259 -10.73 -4.82 6.60
N HIS A 260 -9.88 -3.95 7.16
CA HIS A 260 -8.73 -4.39 7.96
C HIS A 260 -9.14 -5.11 9.25
N ALA A 261 -10.27 -4.76 9.86
CA ALA A 261 -10.78 -5.45 11.04
C ALA A 261 -11.13 -6.91 10.72
N VAL A 262 -11.81 -7.15 9.58
CA VAL A 262 -12.11 -8.50 9.10
C VAL A 262 -10.81 -9.29 8.86
N ILE A 263 -9.81 -8.66 8.26
CA ILE A 263 -8.49 -9.28 8.08
C ILE A 263 -7.83 -9.60 9.41
N ALA A 264 -7.85 -8.66 10.36
CA ALA A 264 -7.25 -8.81 11.67
C ALA A 264 -7.84 -10.00 12.43
N ILE A 265 -9.08 -10.42 12.16
CA ILE A 265 -9.69 -11.62 12.76
C ILE A 265 -9.11 -12.90 12.14
N TYR A 266 -9.09 -13.04 10.81
CA TYR A 266 -8.69 -14.31 10.20
C TYR A 266 -7.16 -14.49 10.12
N ILE A 267 -6.36 -13.42 10.11
CA ILE A 267 -4.89 -13.48 10.01
C ILE A 267 -4.25 -14.28 11.17
N TRP A 268 -4.99 -14.47 12.28
CA TRP A 268 -4.59 -15.34 13.40
C TRP A 268 -4.47 -16.82 13.03
N CYS A 269 -5.21 -17.26 12.00
CA CYS A 269 -5.23 -18.63 11.52
C CYS A 269 -3.99 -19.02 10.70
N ILE A 270 -3.18 -18.05 10.28
CA ILE A 270 -1.98 -18.32 9.47
C ILE A 270 -0.94 -19.07 10.31
N LEU A 271 -0.24 -20.02 9.67
CA LEU A 271 0.83 -20.80 10.29
C LEU A 271 2.17 -20.08 10.16
N GLU A 272 3.04 -20.30 11.15
CA GLU A 272 4.41 -19.79 11.15
C GLU A 272 5.25 -20.41 10.03
N SER A 273 6.37 -19.81 9.66
CA SER A 273 7.27 -20.45 8.70
C SER A 273 7.99 -21.65 9.32
N ALA A 274 7.88 -22.82 8.69
CA ALA A 274 8.69 -23.99 9.02
C ALA A 274 10.20 -23.72 8.91
N ARG A 275 10.65 -22.93 7.92
CA ARG A 275 12.06 -22.56 7.72
C ARG A 275 12.64 -21.81 8.91
N TRP A 276 11.96 -20.73 9.31
CA TRP A 276 12.30 -19.94 10.50
C TRP A 276 12.35 -20.79 11.79
N LEU A 277 11.39 -21.71 12.00
CA LEU A 277 11.42 -22.60 13.17
C LEU A 277 12.65 -23.51 13.19
N LEU A 278 13.01 -24.09 12.05
CA LEU A 278 14.24 -24.88 11.90
C LEU A 278 15.48 -24.03 12.16
N GLY A 279 15.56 -22.82 11.60
CA GLY A 279 16.68 -21.90 11.82
C GLY A 279 16.81 -21.43 13.28
N ARG A 280 15.75 -21.48 14.08
CA ARG A 280 15.78 -21.21 15.53
C ARG A 280 16.08 -22.44 16.39
N GLY A 281 16.27 -23.61 15.79
CA GLY A 281 16.47 -24.87 16.51
C GLY A 281 15.18 -25.42 17.14
N LYS A 282 14.01 -24.89 16.77
CA LYS A 282 12.71 -25.39 17.24
C LYS A 282 12.23 -26.55 16.37
N THR A 283 13.05 -27.59 16.23
CA THR A 283 12.81 -28.71 15.31
C THR A 283 11.52 -29.45 15.63
N GLY A 284 11.19 -29.64 16.92
CA GLY A 284 9.93 -30.29 17.33
C GLY A 284 8.66 -29.55 16.87
N GLU A 285 8.63 -28.22 17.01
CA GLU A 285 7.53 -27.39 16.51
C GLU A 285 7.46 -27.43 14.98
N ALA A 286 8.61 -27.35 14.31
CA ALA A 286 8.69 -27.42 12.85
C ALA A 286 8.16 -28.75 12.30
N LYS A 287 8.54 -29.89 12.89
CA LYS A 287 8.06 -31.22 12.49
C LYS A 287 6.54 -31.33 12.61
N ARG A 288 5.97 -30.89 13.74
CA ARG A 288 4.50 -30.86 13.93
C ARG A 288 3.81 -30.03 12.84
N LEU A 289 4.39 -28.90 12.47
CA LEU A 289 3.87 -28.02 11.43
C LEU A 289 3.92 -28.68 10.05
N ILE A 290 5.05 -29.28 9.70
CA ILE A 290 5.27 -29.99 8.44
C ILE A 290 4.30 -31.17 8.31
N THR A 291 4.12 -31.97 9.36
CA THR A 291 3.14 -33.08 9.39
C THR A 291 1.72 -32.57 9.20
N LYS A 292 1.35 -31.46 9.86
CA LYS A 292 0.04 -30.84 9.68
C LYS A 292 -0.19 -30.40 8.23
N VAL A 293 0.82 -29.78 7.60
CA VAL A 293 0.73 -29.35 6.19
C VAL A 293 0.67 -30.54 5.24
N ALA A 294 1.47 -31.58 5.47
CA ALA A 294 1.40 -32.81 4.68
C ALA A 294 0.02 -33.47 4.77
N THR A 295 -0.60 -33.47 5.96
CA THR A 295 -1.98 -33.96 6.14
C THR A 295 -2.98 -33.15 5.33
N ILE A 296 -2.91 -31.81 5.35
CA ILE A 296 -3.80 -30.93 4.57
C ILE A 296 -3.59 -31.14 3.05
N ASN A 297 -2.36 -31.44 2.64
CA ASN A 297 -2.01 -31.69 1.25
C ASN A 297 -2.25 -33.14 0.80
N ASN A 298 -2.69 -34.03 1.70
CA ASN A 298 -2.82 -35.47 1.48
C ASN A 298 -1.51 -36.12 1.01
N CYS A 299 -0.37 -35.70 1.56
CA CYS A 299 0.94 -36.26 1.28
C CYS A 299 1.37 -37.18 2.42
N ILE A 300 1.92 -38.36 2.08
CA ILE A 300 2.52 -39.29 3.04
C ILE A 300 4.00 -38.92 3.16
N ILE A 301 4.43 -38.50 4.36
CA ILE A 301 5.84 -38.22 4.63
C ILE A 301 6.56 -39.56 4.81
N PRO A 302 7.66 -39.84 4.08
CA PRO A 302 8.44 -41.07 4.27
C PRO A 302 8.94 -41.22 5.71
N GLU A 303 8.90 -42.45 6.24
CA GLU A 303 9.45 -42.77 7.56
C GLU A 303 10.95 -42.39 7.63
N GLY A 304 11.38 -41.80 8.76
CA GLY A 304 12.75 -41.29 8.95
C GLY A 304 13.08 -39.98 8.21
N PHE A 305 12.21 -39.43 7.35
CA PHE A 305 12.47 -38.15 6.68
C PHE A 305 12.56 -36.98 7.68
N LEU A 306 11.72 -37.00 8.71
CA LEU A 306 11.75 -36.00 9.77
C LEU A 306 13.02 -36.08 10.62
N GLU A 307 13.65 -37.26 10.72
CA GLU A 307 14.91 -37.45 11.45
C GLU A 307 16.10 -36.88 10.68
N LYS A 308 16.06 -36.92 9.34
CA LYS A 308 17.05 -36.26 8.46
C LYS A 308 17.09 -34.73 8.62
N ILE A 309 16.05 -34.14 9.23
CA ILE A 309 15.95 -32.70 9.53
C ILE A 309 16.69 -32.34 10.83
N ASP A 310 16.84 -33.26 11.79
CA ASP A 310 17.52 -32.98 13.07
C ASP A 310 19.02 -32.71 12.92
N GLY A 311 19.62 -33.14 11.80
CA GLY A 311 21.02 -32.91 11.48
C GLY A 311 21.34 -31.56 10.84
N ASN A 312 20.37 -30.67 10.61
CA ASN A 312 20.67 -29.34 10.08
C ASN A 312 21.33 -28.48 11.16
N GLU A 313 22.61 -28.16 10.95
CA GLU A 313 23.31 -27.15 11.72
C GLU A 313 22.51 -25.86 11.76
N LYS A 314 22.54 -25.16 12.90
CA LYS A 314 22.04 -23.79 13.03
C LYS A 314 22.62 -22.99 11.86
N GLU A 315 21.80 -22.57 10.89
CA GLU A 315 22.22 -21.59 9.88
C GLU A 315 22.86 -20.43 10.65
N ARG A 316 24.17 -20.27 10.46
CA ARG A 316 24.95 -19.25 11.15
C ARG A 316 24.33 -17.91 10.75
N LYS A 317 23.67 -17.24 11.70
CA LYS A 317 23.09 -15.91 11.49
C LYS A 317 24.24 -14.92 11.28
N GLU A 318 24.77 -14.89 10.07
CA GLU A 318 25.60 -13.80 9.61
C GLU A 318 24.68 -12.56 9.52
N GLY A 319 24.89 -11.60 10.43
CA GLY A 319 24.07 -10.40 10.50
C GLY A 319 24.20 -9.54 9.23
N ALA A 320 23.40 -8.48 9.13
CA ALA A 320 23.44 -7.54 7.99
C ALA A 320 24.85 -7.01 7.66
N MET A 321 25.78 -7.05 8.62
CA MET A 321 27.19 -6.71 8.43
C MET A 321 27.94 -7.65 7.47
N ALA A 322 27.54 -8.91 7.35
CA ALA A 322 28.14 -9.87 6.42
C ALA A 322 27.81 -9.55 4.95
N LEU A 323 26.66 -8.92 4.72
CA LEU A 323 26.24 -8.41 3.41
C LEU A 323 27.20 -7.33 2.89
N ILE A 324 27.75 -6.52 3.80
CA ILE A 324 28.74 -5.47 3.49
C ILE A 324 30.15 -6.07 3.33
N ARG A 325 30.46 -7.12 4.09
CA ARG A 325 31.79 -7.74 4.15
C ARG A 325 32.12 -8.58 2.91
N SER A 326 31.13 -9.28 2.34
CA SER A 326 31.32 -10.08 1.13
C SER A 326 31.21 -9.21 -0.13
N PRO A 327 32.25 -9.13 -0.98
CA PRO A 327 32.22 -8.30 -2.19
C PRO A 327 31.16 -8.76 -3.19
N ILE A 328 30.86 -10.06 -3.24
CA ILE A 328 29.84 -10.65 -4.12
C ILE A 328 28.44 -10.25 -3.64
N LEU A 329 28.16 -10.41 -2.34
CA LEU A 329 26.86 -10.02 -1.76
C LEU A 329 26.63 -8.52 -1.87
N ARG A 330 27.67 -7.71 -1.65
CA ARG A 330 27.60 -6.25 -1.81
C ARG A 330 27.29 -5.83 -3.24
N LYS A 331 27.94 -6.44 -4.24
CA LYS A 331 27.64 -6.17 -5.66
C LYS A 331 26.19 -6.50 -5.99
N ASN A 332 25.71 -7.67 -5.56
CA ASN A 332 24.32 -8.08 -5.80
C ASN A 332 23.32 -7.17 -5.08
N PHE A 333 23.60 -6.78 -3.83
CA PHE A 333 22.78 -5.85 -3.08
C PHE A 333 22.68 -4.48 -3.75
N LEU A 334 23.80 -3.91 -4.19
CA LEU A 334 23.80 -2.62 -4.89
C LEU A 334 23.09 -2.70 -6.24
N ALA A 335 23.31 -3.76 -7.01
CA ALA A 335 22.65 -3.96 -8.30
C ALA A 335 21.13 -4.12 -8.14
N LEU A 336 20.68 -4.94 -7.20
CA LEU A 336 19.25 -5.10 -6.89
C LEU A 336 18.66 -3.81 -6.33
N GLY A 337 19.37 -3.13 -5.43
CA GLY A 337 18.95 -1.84 -4.87
C GLY A 337 18.76 -0.78 -5.95
N PHE A 338 19.69 -0.67 -6.90
CA PHE A 338 19.58 0.27 -8.02
C PHE A 338 18.45 -0.09 -8.98
N ALA A 339 18.24 -1.38 -9.27
CA ALA A 339 17.13 -1.84 -10.10
C ALA A 339 15.78 -1.52 -9.45
N TRP A 340 15.63 -1.79 -8.15
CA TRP A 340 14.42 -1.44 -7.39
C TRP A 340 14.22 0.06 -7.27
N PHE A 341 15.29 0.84 -7.05
CA PHE A 341 15.22 2.30 -7.02
C PHE A 341 14.72 2.85 -8.36
N SER A 342 15.30 2.39 -9.48
CA SER A 342 14.90 2.81 -10.82
C SER A 342 13.43 2.48 -11.09
N LEU A 343 13.00 1.26 -10.75
CA LEU A 343 11.61 0.84 -10.90
C LEU A 343 10.64 1.70 -10.08
N ASN A 344 10.94 1.95 -8.80
CA ASN A 344 10.08 2.76 -7.93
C ASN A 344 10.07 4.22 -8.36
N LEU A 345 11.21 4.77 -8.79
CA LEU A 345 11.30 6.15 -9.28
C LEU A 345 10.42 6.35 -10.51
N THR A 346 10.48 5.44 -11.48
CA THR A 346 9.60 5.49 -12.66
C THR A 346 8.13 5.29 -12.27
N TYR A 347 7.83 4.32 -11.40
CA TYR A 347 6.47 4.03 -10.96
C TYR A 347 5.81 5.21 -10.26
N PHE A 348 6.42 5.71 -9.19
CA PHE A 348 5.87 6.85 -8.44
C PHE A 348 5.96 8.13 -9.24
N GLY A 349 6.99 8.31 -10.08
CA GLY A 349 7.08 9.45 -11.00
C GLY A 349 5.87 9.52 -11.95
N LEU A 350 5.44 8.39 -12.51
CA LEU A 350 4.25 8.33 -13.35
C LEU A 350 2.95 8.45 -12.54
N SER A 351 2.84 7.71 -11.44
CA SER A 351 1.63 7.67 -10.61
C SER A 351 1.33 8.99 -9.90
N LEU A 352 2.34 9.81 -9.60
CA LEU A 352 2.14 11.12 -8.97
C LEU A 352 1.90 12.22 -10.00
N ASN A 353 2.30 12.00 -11.26
CA ASN A 353 2.09 12.94 -12.35
C ASN A 353 0.74 12.73 -13.07
N VAL A 354 -0.15 11.88 -12.52
CA VAL A 354 -1.47 11.52 -13.06
C VAL A 354 -2.31 12.75 -13.43
N ALA A 355 -2.27 13.80 -12.60
CA ALA A 355 -3.03 15.03 -12.83
C ALA A 355 -2.63 15.77 -14.12
N ASN A 356 -1.38 15.64 -14.57
CA ASN A 356 -0.87 16.32 -15.76
C ASN A 356 -1.20 15.60 -17.08
N PHE A 357 -1.75 14.38 -17.03
CA PHE A 357 -2.16 13.64 -18.23
C PHE A 357 -3.49 14.12 -18.82
N GLY A 358 -4.23 15.01 -18.15
CA GLY A 358 -5.51 15.55 -18.63
C GLY A 358 -6.67 14.52 -18.69
N MET A 359 -6.43 13.28 -18.26
CA MET A 359 -7.43 12.24 -18.12
C MET A 359 -8.08 12.29 -16.74
N SER A 360 -9.31 11.75 -16.61
CA SER A 360 -9.92 11.59 -15.29
C SER A 360 -9.04 10.70 -14.40
N VAL A 361 -8.85 11.07 -13.14
CA VAL A 361 -8.01 10.35 -12.17
C VAL A 361 -8.39 8.86 -12.09
N PHE A 362 -9.68 8.56 -12.21
CA PHE A 362 -10.22 7.20 -12.22
C PHE A 362 -9.75 6.37 -13.43
N LEU A 363 -9.77 6.96 -14.63
CA LEU A 363 -9.38 6.29 -15.86
C LEU A 363 -7.88 6.03 -15.87
N THR A 364 -7.08 7.01 -15.46
CA THR A 364 -5.63 6.84 -15.38
C THR A 364 -5.25 5.73 -14.40
N GLN A 365 -5.94 5.65 -13.26
CA GLN A 365 -5.70 4.60 -12.27
C GLN A 365 -6.10 3.21 -12.79
N LEU A 366 -7.21 3.13 -13.51
CA LEU A 366 -7.62 1.88 -14.16
C LEU A 366 -6.59 1.42 -15.19
N ILE A 367 -6.07 2.35 -16.01
CA ILE A 367 -5.03 2.04 -17.01
C ILE A 367 -3.75 1.58 -16.33
N PHE A 368 -3.31 2.24 -15.25
CA PHE A 368 -2.12 1.81 -14.50
C PHE A 368 -2.31 0.42 -13.89
N GLY A 369 -3.42 0.17 -13.19
CA GLY A 369 -3.71 -1.14 -12.63
C GLY A 369 -3.81 -2.24 -13.70
N LEU A 370 -4.39 -1.95 -14.86
CA LEU A 370 -4.43 -2.87 -16.00
C LEU A 370 -3.05 -3.09 -16.63
N SER A 371 -2.19 -2.07 -16.69
CA SER A 371 -0.83 -2.18 -17.24
C SER A 371 0.09 -3.09 -16.41
N GLU A 372 -0.19 -3.21 -15.11
CA GLU A 372 0.52 -4.13 -14.22
C GLU A 372 0.12 -5.60 -14.43
N VAL A 373 -1.05 -5.88 -15.02
CA VAL A 373 -1.55 -7.25 -15.24
C VAL A 373 -0.71 -8.03 -16.27
N PRO A 374 -0.37 -7.50 -17.47
CA PRO A 374 0.53 -8.16 -18.40
C PRO A 374 1.97 -8.28 -17.87
N ALA A 375 2.46 -7.26 -17.15
CA ALA A 375 3.82 -7.23 -16.61
C ALA A 375 4.03 -8.27 -15.50
N SER A 376 2.99 -8.58 -14.73
CA SER A 376 2.98 -9.59 -13.68
C SER A 376 2.49 -10.96 -14.14
N HIS A 377 2.08 -11.10 -15.41
CA HIS A 377 1.59 -12.37 -15.94
C HIS A 377 2.70 -13.44 -15.91
N PRO A 378 2.47 -14.60 -15.28
CA PRO A 378 3.47 -15.66 -15.08
C PRO A 378 4.19 -16.20 -16.31
N GLN A 379 3.63 -16.00 -17.50
CA GLN A 379 4.18 -16.49 -18.76
C GLN A 379 5.05 -15.45 -19.48
N HIS A 380 5.26 -14.27 -18.88
CA HIS A 380 6.12 -13.25 -19.49
C HIS A 380 7.58 -13.76 -19.54
N PRO A 381 8.21 -13.83 -20.74
CA PRO A 381 9.53 -14.45 -20.92
C PRO A 381 10.64 -13.82 -20.06
N GLY A 382 10.49 -12.56 -19.67
CA GLY A 382 11.44 -11.83 -18.82
C GLY A 382 11.51 -12.31 -17.37
N CYS A 383 10.40 -12.78 -16.79
CA CYS A 383 10.39 -13.27 -15.40
C CYS A 383 11.08 -14.64 -15.27
N TRP A 384 10.95 -15.48 -16.30
CA TRP A 384 11.60 -16.80 -16.35
C TRP A 384 13.07 -16.73 -16.76
N ARG A 385 13.43 -15.92 -17.77
CA ARG A 385 14.80 -15.91 -18.30
C ARG A 385 15.83 -15.24 -17.40
N PHE A 386 15.44 -14.31 -16.54
CA PHE A 386 16.38 -13.61 -15.66
C PHE A 386 16.70 -14.38 -14.37
N TRP A 387 15.79 -15.27 -13.92
CA TRP A 387 15.91 -16.01 -12.66
C TRP A 387 16.17 -17.51 -12.82
N ALA A 388 15.82 -18.12 -13.94
CA ALA A 388 16.05 -19.54 -14.17
C ALA A 388 17.28 -19.77 -15.05
N GLY A 389 18.45 -19.91 -14.41
CA GLY A 389 19.43 -20.86 -14.92
C GLY A 389 18.76 -22.24 -14.96
N LYS A 390 18.70 -22.85 -16.15
CA LYS A 390 18.13 -24.17 -16.48
C LYS A 390 17.89 -25.09 -15.26
N VAL A 391 16.63 -25.27 -14.86
CA VAL A 391 16.20 -26.44 -14.10
C VAL A 391 14.96 -27.01 -14.79
N SER A 392 15.12 -28.21 -15.34
CA SER A 392 14.07 -28.97 -16.00
C SER A 392 12.96 -29.31 -15.00
N ALA A 393 11.72 -29.07 -15.41
CA ALA A 393 10.55 -29.39 -14.62
C ALA A 393 10.06 -30.80 -14.98
N ASP A 394 10.48 -31.81 -14.23
CA ASP A 394 9.83 -33.12 -14.22
C ASP A 394 9.31 -33.39 -12.80
N GLY A 395 8.02 -33.11 -12.60
CA GLY A 395 7.28 -33.44 -11.39
C GLY A 395 6.66 -34.83 -11.49
N CYS A 396 7.05 -35.71 -10.56
CA CYS A 396 6.33 -36.89 -10.08
C CYS A 396 5.34 -37.60 -11.03
N THR A 397 5.83 -38.58 -11.77
CA THR A 397 5.08 -39.83 -12.04
C THR A 397 5.79 -40.98 -11.38
N ALA A 398 5.41 -41.31 -10.14
CA ALA A 398 5.71 -42.59 -9.54
C ALA A 398 4.46 -43.48 -9.72
N SER A 399 4.42 -44.23 -10.83
CA SER A 399 3.50 -45.35 -11.02
C SER A 399 4.01 -46.23 -12.16
N ASP A 400 4.47 -47.41 -11.77
CA ASP A 400 4.50 -48.65 -12.55
C ASP A 400 5.50 -48.74 -13.73
N ARG A 401 6.70 -49.27 -13.45
CA ARG A 401 7.43 -50.10 -14.42
C ARG A 401 7.98 -51.34 -13.72
N ARG A 402 7.28 -52.46 -13.94
CA ARG A 402 7.75 -53.83 -13.72
C ARG A 402 9.16 -54.03 -14.29
N PRO A 403 9.98 -54.89 -13.68
CA PRO A 403 11.23 -55.32 -14.29
C PRO A 403 10.92 -56.19 -15.51
N ARG A 404 11.45 -55.85 -16.68
CA ARG A 404 11.57 -56.81 -17.79
C ARG A 404 12.92 -57.53 -17.66
N PRO A 405 12.95 -58.85 -17.83
CA PRO A 405 14.16 -59.66 -17.69
C PRO A 405 15.01 -59.64 -18.97
N PHE A 406 16.30 -59.89 -18.75
CA PHE A 406 17.44 -60.11 -19.66
C PHE A 406 17.99 -58.92 -20.42
#